data_AF-A0A4Q4SX61-F1
#
_entry.id   AF-A0A4Q4SX61-F1
#
_cell.length_a   1.000
_cell.length_b   1.000
_cell.length_c   1.000
_cell.angle_alpha   90.00
_cell.angle_beta   90.00
_cell.angle_gamma   90.00
#
_symmetry.space_group_name_H-M   'P 1'
#
loop_
_entity.id
_entity.type
_entity.pdbx_description
1 polymer ?
#
loop_
_entity_poly.entity_id
_entity_poly.type
_entity_poly.pdbx_seq_one_letter_code
_entity_poly.pdbx_strand_id
1 'polypeptide(L)'
;MATQNGLTLSSATFAKLSPHPYLLANLQPPDASTTPSARANGRQPRQARQPNVNTSSLSHAHGSAVVRTGDTTVICGVRAETLLASHIPNYRTPGLGNEDIRDGNNSTDELRDYDLLVPNIELATGCAPNFLPGVPPTSLAQTLSTRVYLSDK
;
A
#
# COMPACT_ATOMS: atom_id res chain seq x y z
N MET A 1 -40.34 -13.17 32.05
CA MET A 1 -39.13 -12.99 31.23
C MET A 1 -39.51 -12.13 30.03
N ALA A 2 -39.05 -10.88 29.97
CA ALA A 2 -39.41 -9.98 28.88
C ALA A 2 -38.63 -10.38 27.62
N THR A 3 -39.32 -10.83 26.59
CA THR A 3 -38.76 -10.99 25.25
C THR A 3 -38.45 -9.59 24.72
N GLN A 4 -37.17 -9.21 24.67
CA GLN A 4 -36.77 -7.96 24.03
C GLN A 4 -37.08 -8.06 22.54
N ASN A 5 -38.10 -7.32 22.08
CA ASN A 5 -38.33 -7.08 20.66
C ASN A 5 -37.18 -6.23 20.13
N GLY A 6 -36.20 -6.88 19.50
CA GLY A 6 -35.14 -6.18 18.76
C GLY A 6 -35.74 -5.43 17.57
N LEU A 7 -35.34 -4.16 17.40
CA LEU A 7 -35.66 -3.38 16.21
C LEU A 7 -34.95 -4.02 15.00
N THR A 8 -35.72 -4.48 14.01
CA THR A 8 -35.15 -4.98 12.76
C THR A 8 -34.81 -3.81 11.85
N LEU A 9 -33.52 -3.63 11.58
CA LEU A 9 -33.02 -2.59 10.67
C LEU A 9 -32.68 -3.22 9.31
N SER A 10 -32.80 -2.44 8.24
CA SER A 10 -32.19 -2.83 6.97
C SER A 10 -30.67 -2.94 7.14
N SER A 11 -30.03 -3.84 6.40
CA SER A 11 -28.57 -4.01 6.44
C SER A 11 -27.83 -2.69 6.19
N ALA A 12 -28.28 -1.89 5.23
CA ALA A 12 -27.70 -0.59 4.93
C ALA A 12 -27.86 0.44 6.07
N THR A 13 -29.00 0.44 6.76
CA THR A 13 -29.23 1.31 7.93
C THR A 13 -28.38 0.88 9.12
N PHE A 14 -28.31 -0.43 9.38
CA PHE A 14 -27.52 -0.99 10.48
C PHE A 14 -26.03 -0.73 10.29
N ALA A 15 -25.51 -0.91 9.06
CA ALA A 15 -24.12 -0.60 8.72
C ALA A 15 -23.74 0.86 8.96
N LYS A 16 -24.68 1.79 8.73
CA LYS A 16 -24.46 3.23 8.94
C LYS A 16 -24.60 3.64 10.40
N LEU A 17 -25.57 3.10 11.12
CA LEU A 17 -25.86 3.48 12.50
C LEU A 17 -24.84 2.90 13.48
N SER A 18 -24.42 1.65 13.27
CA SER A 18 -23.51 0.93 14.17
C SER A 18 -22.56 0.01 13.38
N PRO A 19 -21.51 0.58 12.75
CA PRO A 19 -20.63 -0.15 11.85
C PRO A 19 -19.86 -1.30 12.52
N HIS A 20 -19.48 -1.14 13.80
CA HIS A 20 -18.76 -2.17 14.53
C HIS A 20 -19.64 -3.40 14.84
N PRO A 21 -20.83 -3.25 15.47
CA PRO A 21 -21.79 -4.35 15.59
C PRO A 21 -22.17 -4.99 14.25
N TYR A 22 -22.35 -4.19 13.20
CA TYR A 22 -22.63 -4.70 11.85
C TYR A 22 -21.51 -5.61 11.33
N LEU A 23 -20.25 -5.22 11.50
CA LEU A 23 -19.12 -6.05 11.11
C LEU A 23 -19.07 -7.36 11.91
N LEU A 24 -19.28 -7.31 13.23
CA LEU A 24 -19.29 -8.51 14.07
C LEU A 24 -20.39 -9.48 13.69
N ALA A 25 -21.60 -8.98 13.41
CA ALA A 25 -22.72 -9.82 12.97
C ALA A 25 -22.40 -10.60 11.68
N ASN A 26 -21.63 -10.02 10.76
CA ASN A 26 -21.20 -10.71 9.54
C ASN A 26 -20.04 -11.70 9.80
N LEU A 27 -19.10 -11.34 10.68
CA LEU A 27 -17.92 -12.17 10.99
C LEU A 27 -18.24 -13.35 11.91
N GLN A 28 -19.19 -13.21 12.82
CA GLN A 28 -19.57 -14.20 13.82
C GLN A 28 -21.08 -14.45 13.76
N PRO A 29 -21.57 -15.11 12.70
CA PRO A 29 -22.98 -15.47 12.62
C PRO A 29 -23.36 -16.43 13.76
N PRO A 30 -24.57 -16.31 14.33
CA PRO A 30 -25.01 -17.11 15.48
C PRO A 30 -25.07 -18.62 15.16
N ASP A 31 -25.26 -18.97 13.89
CA ASP A 31 -25.17 -20.35 13.40
C ASP A 31 -24.18 -20.43 12.23
N ALA A 32 -22.94 -20.81 12.56
CA ALA A 32 -21.85 -20.98 11.61
C ALA A 32 -22.05 -22.15 10.63
N SER A 33 -23.00 -23.05 10.89
CA SER A 33 -23.30 -24.19 10.00
C SER A 33 -24.18 -23.77 8.82
N THR A 34 -25.12 -22.86 9.06
CA THR A 34 -26.07 -22.35 8.06
C THR A 34 -25.48 -21.17 7.27
N THR A 35 -24.76 -20.26 7.94
CA THR A 35 -24.18 -19.08 7.28
C THR A 35 -22.67 -19.02 7.56
N PRO A 36 -21.82 -19.07 6.52
CA PRO A 36 -20.39 -18.94 6.73
C PRO A 36 -20.02 -17.51 7.16
N SER A 37 -18.98 -17.40 7.98
CA SER A 37 -18.38 -16.11 8.34
C SER A 37 -18.00 -15.33 7.09
N ALA A 38 -18.50 -14.10 6.97
CA ALA A 38 -18.20 -13.23 5.85
C ALA A 38 -17.88 -11.82 6.33
N ARG A 39 -17.07 -11.09 5.57
CA ARG A 39 -16.85 -9.66 5.78
C ARG A 39 -18.06 -8.89 5.25
N ALA A 40 -18.17 -7.62 5.61
CA ALA A 40 -19.22 -6.71 5.13
C ALA A 40 -19.37 -6.61 3.58
N ASN A 41 -18.38 -7.08 2.82
CA ASN A 41 -18.41 -7.15 1.35
C ASN A 41 -18.64 -8.57 0.79
N GLY A 42 -19.08 -9.51 1.62
CA GLY A 42 -19.39 -10.90 1.24
C GLY A 42 -18.17 -11.82 1.07
N ARG A 43 -16.93 -11.30 1.21
CA ARG A 43 -15.72 -12.12 1.10
C ARG A 43 -15.37 -12.82 2.41
N GLN A 44 -14.72 -13.97 2.31
CA GLN A 44 -14.23 -14.69 3.48
C GLN A 44 -13.18 -13.85 4.26
N PRO A 45 -13.03 -14.04 5.58
CA PRO A 45 -12.09 -13.25 6.39
C PRO A 45 -10.66 -13.19 5.84
N ARG A 46 -10.17 -14.30 5.25
CA ARG A 46 -8.82 -14.43 4.68
C ARG A 46 -8.76 -14.25 3.15
N GLN A 47 -9.88 -13.98 2.49
CA GLN A 47 -9.91 -13.85 1.03
C GLN A 47 -9.44 -12.45 0.59
N ALA A 48 -8.33 -12.42 -0.14
CA ALA A 48 -7.78 -11.21 -0.75
C ALA A 48 -8.68 -10.67 -1.88
N ARG A 49 -8.48 -9.40 -2.27
CA ARG A 49 -9.04 -8.87 -3.52
C ARG A 49 -8.07 -9.24 -4.64
N GLN A 50 -8.57 -9.71 -5.78
CA GLN A 50 -7.68 -9.99 -6.92
C GLN A 50 -7.17 -8.66 -7.51
N PRO A 51 -5.84 -8.47 -7.60
CA PRO A 51 -5.28 -7.29 -8.24
C PRO A 51 -5.37 -7.42 -9.76
N ASN A 52 -5.68 -6.32 -10.44
CA ASN A 52 -5.52 -6.18 -11.88
C ASN A 52 -4.31 -5.26 -12.11
N VAL A 53 -3.31 -5.75 -12.84
CA VAL A 53 -2.04 -5.06 -13.04
C VAL A 53 -1.86 -4.80 -14.53
N ASN A 54 -1.60 -3.55 -14.89
CA ASN A 54 -1.20 -3.15 -16.23
C ASN A 54 0.18 -2.50 -16.15
N THR A 55 1.18 -3.11 -16.79
CA THR A 55 2.55 -2.58 -16.82
C THR A 55 2.75 -1.62 -17.99
N SER A 56 3.77 -0.77 -17.94
CA SER A 56 4.12 0.19 -19.01
C SER A 56 3.00 1.17 -19.37
N SER A 57 2.22 1.59 -18.36
CA SER A 57 1.06 2.48 -18.53
C SER A 57 1.42 3.97 -18.67
N LEU A 58 2.64 4.37 -18.28
CA LEU A 58 3.13 5.74 -18.38
C LEU A 58 4.26 5.85 -19.41
N SER A 59 4.07 6.66 -20.45
CA SER A 59 5.02 6.79 -21.57
C SER A 59 6.35 7.46 -21.20
N HIS A 60 6.39 8.31 -20.17
CA HIS A 60 7.56 9.09 -19.78
C HIS A 60 8.29 8.54 -18.54
N ALA A 61 7.90 7.35 -18.07
CA ALA A 61 8.57 6.67 -16.98
C ALA A 61 9.39 5.50 -17.56
N HIS A 62 10.55 5.22 -16.98
CA HIS A 62 11.41 4.11 -17.43
C HIS A 62 10.75 2.76 -17.11
N GLY A 63 10.08 2.68 -15.97
CA GLY A 63 9.17 1.59 -15.62
C GLY A 63 7.88 2.17 -15.05
N SER A 64 6.74 1.54 -15.30
CA SER A 64 5.48 1.95 -14.70
C SER A 64 4.49 0.81 -14.59
N ALA A 65 3.54 0.96 -13.67
CA ALA A 65 2.41 0.06 -13.55
C ALA A 65 1.19 0.78 -12.97
N VAL A 66 0.00 0.39 -13.42
CA VAL A 66 -1.28 0.70 -12.80
C VAL A 66 -1.80 -0.57 -12.16
N VAL A 67 -2.06 -0.51 -10.85
CA VAL A 67 -2.57 -1.63 -10.06
C VAL A 67 -3.94 -1.26 -9.50
N ARG A 68 -4.96 -2.04 -9.83
CA ARG A 68 -6.31 -1.88 -9.29
C ARG A 68 -6.69 -3.08 -8.43
N THR A 69 -7.07 -2.80 -7.19
CA THR A 69 -7.48 -3.80 -6.21
C THR A 69 -8.82 -3.39 -5.60
N GLY A 70 -9.93 -3.84 -6.21
CA GLY A 70 -11.28 -3.33 -5.93
C GLY A 70 -11.38 -1.84 -6.23
N ASP A 71 -11.90 -1.05 -5.28
CA ASP A 71 -12.07 0.41 -5.43
C ASP A 71 -10.77 1.20 -5.18
N THR A 72 -9.65 0.52 -4.96
CA THR A 72 -8.34 1.15 -4.76
C THR A 72 -7.52 1.03 -6.04
N THR A 73 -7.12 2.17 -6.60
CA THR A 73 -6.21 2.23 -7.76
C THR A 73 -4.92 2.90 -7.33
N VAL A 74 -3.78 2.32 -7.70
CA VAL A 74 -2.44 2.85 -7.46
C VAL A 74 -1.73 2.93 -8.80
N ILE A 75 -1.07 4.07 -9.03
CA ILE A 75 -0.23 4.29 -10.20
C ILE A 75 1.20 4.43 -9.70
N CYS A 76 2.11 3.63 -10.22
CA CYS A 76 3.52 3.66 -9.88
C CYS A 76 4.35 3.95 -11.14
N GLY A 77 5.34 4.82 -11.01
CA GLY A 77 6.33 5.12 -12.02
C GLY A 77 7.72 5.16 -11.41
N VAL A 78 8.68 4.53 -12.08
CA VAL A 78 10.10 4.55 -11.74
C VAL A 78 10.81 5.43 -12.75
N ARG A 79 11.57 6.40 -12.23
CA ARG A 79 12.43 7.28 -13.02
C ARG A 79 13.87 7.05 -12.59
N ALA A 80 14.71 6.65 -13.55
CA ALA A 80 16.15 6.63 -13.36
C ALA A 80 16.72 8.01 -13.73
N GLU A 81 17.69 8.46 -12.95
CA GLU A 81 18.48 9.67 -13.20
C GLU A 81 19.97 9.31 -13.10
N THR A 82 20.84 10.12 -13.71
CA THR A 82 22.28 9.90 -13.68
C THR A 82 22.93 10.89 -12.71
N LEU A 83 23.64 10.36 -11.72
CA LEU A 83 24.43 11.12 -10.77
C LEU A 83 25.92 10.78 -10.97
N LEU A 84 26.77 11.80 -10.98
CA LEU A 84 28.22 11.58 -10.97
C LEU A 84 28.65 11.03 -9.60
N ALA A 85 29.48 9.99 -9.59
CA ALA A 85 29.97 9.39 -8.35
C ALA A 85 30.70 10.41 -7.44
N SER A 86 31.31 11.45 -8.02
CA SER A 86 31.93 12.56 -7.27
C SER A 86 30.95 13.40 -6.44
N HIS A 87 29.64 13.32 -6.74
CA HIS A 87 28.59 14.00 -5.98
C HIS A 87 27.96 13.13 -4.89
N ILE A 88 28.37 11.87 -4.78
CA ILE A 88 27.92 10.99 -3.71
C ILE A 88 28.85 11.21 -2.50
N PRO A 89 28.33 11.70 -1.35
CA PRO A 89 29.14 11.88 -0.16
C PRO A 89 29.75 10.55 0.30
N ASN A 90 31.06 10.55 0.60
CA ASN A 90 31.79 9.36 1.06
C ASN A 90 31.71 8.15 0.12
N TYR A 91 31.61 8.38 -1.20
CA TYR A 91 31.59 7.30 -2.18
C TYR A 91 32.87 6.46 -2.11
N ARG A 92 32.70 5.16 -1.87
CA ARG A 92 33.76 4.16 -1.91
C ARG A 92 33.91 3.66 -3.34
N THR A 93 35.03 3.95 -3.98
CA THR A 93 35.35 3.40 -5.30
C THR A 93 35.49 1.87 -5.21
N PRO A 94 34.69 1.12 -5.98
CA PRO A 94 34.87 -0.33 -6.09
C PRO A 94 36.19 -0.57 -6.85
N GLY A 95 37.25 -0.98 -6.16
CA GLY A 95 38.51 -1.43 -6.80
C GLY A 95 39.84 -0.87 -6.28
N LEU A 96 39.88 -0.08 -5.20
CA LEU A 96 41.15 0.40 -4.61
C LEU A 96 41.42 -0.12 -3.19
N GLY A 97 40.55 -0.97 -2.64
CA GLY A 97 40.76 -1.73 -1.41
C GLY A 97 40.76 -3.23 -1.71
N ASN A 98 41.55 -4.00 -0.96
CA ASN A 98 41.81 -5.43 -1.16
C ASN A 98 40.59 -6.25 -1.65
N GLU A 99 40.90 -7.14 -2.58
CA GLU A 99 39.99 -8.02 -3.31
C GLU A 99 39.26 -9.04 -2.41
N ASP A 100 38.25 -8.62 -1.66
CA ASP A 100 37.29 -9.55 -1.08
C ASP A 100 36.15 -9.80 -2.07
N ILE A 101 36.37 -10.81 -2.91
CA ILE A 101 35.41 -11.80 -3.42
C ILE A 101 33.99 -11.27 -3.77
N ARG A 102 33.81 -10.99 -5.06
CA ARG A 102 32.63 -11.31 -5.89
C ARG A 102 31.32 -11.59 -5.13
N ASP A 103 30.47 -10.56 -4.97
CA ASP A 103 29.03 -10.75 -4.93
C ASP A 103 28.34 -9.81 -5.93
N GLY A 104 27.53 -10.39 -6.82
CA GLY A 104 26.80 -9.67 -7.87
C GLY A 104 25.62 -8.85 -7.36
N ASN A 105 25.42 -8.81 -6.04
CA ASN A 105 24.35 -8.09 -5.35
C ASN A 105 24.73 -6.66 -4.92
N ASN A 106 25.98 -6.21 -5.11
CA ASN A 106 26.44 -4.90 -4.64
C ASN A 106 25.59 -3.72 -5.13
N SER A 107 24.94 -3.79 -6.31
CA SER A 107 24.18 -2.65 -6.84
C SER A 107 22.97 -2.25 -5.99
N THR A 108 22.27 -3.21 -5.38
CA THR A 108 21.15 -2.90 -4.47
C THR A 108 21.66 -2.36 -3.15
N ASP A 109 22.79 -2.88 -2.67
CA ASP A 109 23.40 -2.41 -1.44
C ASP A 109 24.03 -1.02 -1.61
N GLU A 110 24.56 -0.66 -2.78
CA GLU A 110 25.03 0.70 -3.08
C GLU A 110 23.89 1.72 -3.11
N LEU A 111 22.76 1.39 -3.76
CA LEU A 111 21.59 2.29 -3.78
C LEU A 111 21.06 2.56 -2.37
N ARG A 112 21.15 1.57 -1.48
CA ARG A 112 20.76 1.66 -0.07
C ARG A 112 21.80 2.39 0.77
N ASP A 113 23.07 2.02 0.65
CA ASP A 113 24.20 2.57 1.41
C ASP A 113 24.37 4.08 1.19
N TYR A 114 24.05 4.55 -0.02
CA TYR A 114 24.13 5.95 -0.39
C TYR A 114 22.77 6.66 -0.45
N ASP A 115 21.69 6.06 0.07
CA ASP A 115 20.33 6.61 0.10
C ASP A 115 19.87 7.16 -1.27
N LEU A 116 20.22 6.49 -2.38
CA LEU A 116 19.95 6.95 -3.75
C LEU A 116 18.52 6.65 -4.22
N LEU A 117 17.77 5.82 -3.48
CA LEU A 117 16.36 5.55 -3.75
C LEU A 117 15.47 6.55 -3.00
N VAL A 118 14.74 7.38 -3.73
CA VAL A 118 13.81 8.37 -3.16
C VAL A 118 12.37 7.97 -3.50
N PRO A 119 11.69 7.15 -2.66
CA PRO A 119 10.28 6.85 -2.86
C PRO A 119 9.42 8.04 -2.48
N ASN A 120 8.47 8.37 -3.36
CA ASN A 120 7.48 9.40 -3.11
C ASN A 120 6.08 8.82 -3.33
N ILE A 121 5.26 8.82 -2.27
CA ILE A 121 3.86 8.44 -2.33
C ILE A 121 3.00 9.67 -2.21
N GLU A 122 2.18 9.91 -3.23
CA GLU A 122 1.22 11.00 -3.25
C GLU A 122 -0.21 10.46 -3.09
N LEU A 123 -0.99 11.13 -2.25
CA LEU A 123 -2.44 10.90 -2.10
C LEU A 123 -3.15 12.10 -2.71
N ALA A 124 -3.39 12.03 -4.02
CA ALA A 124 -3.94 13.12 -4.80
C ALA A 124 -5.40 13.44 -4.45
N THR A 125 -5.86 14.60 -4.89
CA THR A 125 -7.27 14.99 -4.78
C THR A 125 -8.17 14.01 -5.51
N GLY A 126 -9.20 13.54 -4.84
CA GLY A 126 -10.12 12.53 -5.37
C GLY A 126 -9.79 11.09 -4.95
N CYS A 127 -8.64 10.83 -4.30
CA CYS A 127 -8.36 9.52 -3.71
C CYS A 127 -9.22 9.21 -2.48
N ALA A 128 -9.55 10.23 -1.67
CA ALA A 128 -10.48 10.15 -0.55
C ALA A 128 -11.02 11.56 -0.21
N PRO A 129 -12.18 11.69 0.47
CA PRO A 129 -12.73 12.98 0.86
C PRO A 129 -11.79 13.84 1.74
N ASN A 130 -10.87 13.19 2.44
CA ASN A 130 -9.92 13.86 3.34
C ASN A 130 -8.70 14.44 2.62
N PHE A 131 -8.49 14.14 1.33
CA PHE A 131 -7.36 14.64 0.55
C PHE A 131 -7.79 15.84 -0.29
N LEU A 132 -7.59 17.03 0.28
CA LEU A 132 -7.92 18.33 -0.34
C LEU A 132 -6.76 18.85 -1.21
N PRO A 133 -7.06 19.64 -2.26
CA PRO A 133 -6.00 20.25 -3.09
C PRO A 133 -5.17 21.25 -2.28
N GLY A 134 -3.88 21.33 -2.61
CA GLY A 134 -2.99 22.37 -2.10
C GLY A 134 -2.54 22.20 -0.64
N VAL A 135 -2.88 21.09 0.01
CA VAL A 135 -2.40 20.78 1.36
C VAL A 135 -0.99 20.17 1.31
N PRO A 136 -0.15 20.37 2.34
CA PRO A 136 1.16 19.72 2.42
C PRO A 136 1.02 18.18 2.51
N PRO A 137 2.10 17.41 2.23
CA PRO A 137 2.08 15.95 2.29
C PRO A 137 1.58 15.43 3.64
N THR A 138 0.55 14.58 3.59
CA THR A 138 -0.06 14.02 4.81
C THR A 138 0.90 13.11 5.59
N SER A 139 0.67 12.95 6.89
CA SER A 139 1.43 12.01 7.73
C SER A 139 1.38 10.57 7.22
N LEU A 140 0.24 10.17 6.64
CA LEU A 140 0.07 8.86 6.01
C LEU A 140 0.98 8.71 4.79
N ALA A 141 1.01 9.68 3.88
CA ALA A 141 1.86 9.67 2.70
C ALA A 141 3.35 9.59 3.07
N GLN A 142 3.78 10.38 4.05
CA GLN A 142 5.16 10.35 4.57
C GLN A 142 5.49 8.99 5.20
N THR A 143 4.62 8.48 6.09
CA THR A 143 4.82 7.18 6.75
C THR A 143 4.89 6.03 5.74
N LEU A 144 4.03 6.05 4.72
CA LEU A 144 4.04 5.02 3.68
C LEU A 144 5.31 5.10 2.83
N SER A 145 5.77 6.30 2.48
CA SER A 145 7.01 6.48 1.71
C SER A 145 8.20 5.92 2.48
N THR A 146 8.29 6.19 3.79
CA THR A 146 9.31 5.61 4.67
C THR A 146 9.18 4.09 4.76
N ARG A 147 7.96 3.53 4.84
CA ARG A 147 7.77 2.08 4.87
C ARG A 147 8.20 1.40 3.57
N VAL A 148 7.94 2.02 2.41
CA VAL A 148 8.41 1.49 1.13
C VAL A 148 9.93 1.54 1.07
N TYR A 149 10.54 2.65 1.51
CA TYR A 149 11.99 2.76 1.62
C TYR A 149 12.59 1.64 2.49
N LEU A 150 11.98 1.38 3.65
CA LEU A 150 12.46 0.37 4.60
C LEU A 150 12.08 -1.07 4.23
N SER A 151 11.09 -1.28 3.36
CA SER A 151 10.67 -2.64 2.95
C SER A 151 11.72 -3.39 2.14
N ASP A 152 12.75 -2.67 1.71
CA ASP A 152 13.91 -3.21 1.03
C ASP A 152 15.01 -3.71 2.02
N LYS A 153 14.81 -3.58 3.34
CA LYS A 153 15.66 -4.21 4.38
C LYS A 153 15.19 -5.61 4.74
#